data_AF-A0A4S9Y2Y7-F1
#
_entry.id   AF-A0A4S9Y2Y7-F1
#
_cell.length_a   1.000
_cell.length_b   1.000
_cell.length_c   1.000
_cell.angle_alpha   90.00
_cell.angle_beta   90.00
_cell.angle_gamma   90.00
#
_symmetry.space_group_name_H-M   'P 1'
#
loop_
_entity.id
_entity.type
_entity.pdbx_description
1 polymer ?
#
loop_
_entity_poly.entity_id
_entity_poly.type
_entity_poly.pdbx_seq_one_letter_code
_entity_poly.pdbx_strand_id
1 'polypeptide(L)'
;MLSSMKIAAAIAALATAVVAQSDTTPVTGKNGDATIQSHNPAGVAYIASLTPTSKSNISGNVLALTSSDMVGVNFQIALTGLPSEGGPFLYHLHDYPVPADGNCTATGAHVDPFVRGEAPVCDPASPATCQVGDLSGKHGKPTNETFSATYVDKYVSTVPGDGSFMGNRSIVIHFANKTRIACANFVDYTNGTASVNTSSSANGSSSATGSSTRSSASQTGSATSSSASGSRTSGSASSSSGAAVSTGAASQMLADSALVALVGGLAMFAI
;
A
#
# COMPACT_ATOMS: atom_id res chain seq x y z
N MET A 1 -13.09 52.95 68.99
CA MET A 1 -12.16 52.69 67.86
C MET A 1 -12.07 51.18 67.67
N LEU A 2 -12.92 50.60 66.82
CA LEU A 2 -12.87 49.17 66.46
C LEU A 2 -12.16 49.06 65.11
N SER A 3 -11.04 48.33 65.10
CA SER A 3 -10.28 48.00 63.89
C SER A 3 -10.69 46.61 63.41
N SER A 4 -11.30 46.53 62.23
CA SER A 4 -11.75 45.29 61.60
C SER A 4 -10.64 44.77 60.68
N MET A 5 -9.88 43.78 61.14
CA MET A 5 -8.92 43.03 60.31
C MET A 5 -9.70 42.10 59.35
N LYS A 6 -9.61 42.37 58.05
CA LYS A 6 -10.09 41.48 56.99
C LYS A 6 -9.01 40.44 56.69
N ILE A 7 -9.32 39.17 56.92
CA ILE A 7 -8.47 38.03 56.53
C ILE A 7 -8.72 37.76 55.05
N ALA A 8 -7.69 37.94 54.22
CA ALA A 8 -7.69 37.52 52.82
C ALA A 8 -7.21 36.07 52.74
N ALA A 9 -8.09 35.16 52.30
CA ALA A 9 -7.72 33.78 52.02
C ALA A 9 -7.06 33.72 50.63
N ALA A 10 -5.77 33.40 50.57
CA ALA A 10 -5.07 33.13 49.33
C ALA A 10 -5.29 31.65 48.93
N ILE A 11 -6.03 31.42 47.84
CA ILE A 11 -6.17 30.09 47.23
C ILE A 11 -5.01 29.92 46.24
N ALA A 12 -4.02 29.12 46.61
CA ALA A 12 -2.95 28.73 45.71
C ALA A 12 -3.45 27.60 44.78
N ALA A 13 -3.68 27.92 43.51
CA ALA A 13 -3.98 26.93 42.49
C ALA A 13 -2.67 26.28 42.00
N LEU A 14 -2.43 25.03 42.40
CA LEU A 14 -1.36 24.19 41.87
C LEU A 14 -1.78 23.66 40.50
N ALA A 15 -1.29 24.29 39.42
CA ALA A 15 -1.43 23.78 38.07
C ALA A 15 -0.38 22.67 37.85
N THR A 16 -0.80 21.41 37.87
CA THR A 16 0.04 20.30 37.42
C THR A 16 0.08 20.28 35.89
N ALA A 17 1.24 20.59 35.33
CA ALA A 17 1.48 20.38 33.90
C ALA A 17 1.54 18.87 33.62
N VAL A 18 0.46 18.32 33.07
CA VAL A 18 0.46 16.97 32.51
C VAL A 18 1.22 17.06 31.18
N VAL A 19 2.50 16.67 31.19
CA VAL A 19 3.24 16.45 29.94
C VAL A 19 2.70 15.15 29.36
N ALA A 20 1.93 15.23 28.27
CA ALA A 20 1.57 14.06 27.50
C ALA A 20 2.87 13.42 26.98
N GLN A 21 3.23 12.25 27.51
CA GLN A 21 4.28 11.42 26.94
C GLN A 21 3.72 10.85 25.63
N SER A 22 4.02 11.50 24.51
CA SER A 22 3.91 10.86 23.22
C SER A 22 5.00 9.80 23.17
N ASP A 23 4.65 8.52 23.31
CA ASP A 23 5.57 7.42 23.03
C ASP A 23 6.05 7.59 21.58
N THR A 24 7.31 7.99 21.43
CA THR A 24 7.95 8.29 20.13
C THR A 24 8.52 7.05 19.46
N THR A 25 8.18 5.85 19.94
CA THR A 25 8.58 4.60 19.31
C THR A 25 7.69 4.35 18.09
N PRO A 26 8.26 4.27 16.87
CA PRO A 26 7.49 3.93 15.68
C PRO A 26 6.79 2.59 15.88
N VAL A 27 5.46 2.58 15.71
CA VAL A 27 4.68 1.34 15.81
C VAL A 27 4.85 0.57 14.51
N THR A 28 5.49 -0.60 14.62
CA THR A 28 5.65 -1.55 13.52
C THR A 28 4.47 -2.52 13.43
N GLY A 29 4.39 -3.29 12.34
CA GLY A 29 3.36 -4.29 12.16
C GLY A 29 3.57 -5.55 12.99
N LYS A 30 2.52 -6.38 13.11
CA LYS A 30 2.58 -7.65 13.84
C LYS A 30 3.71 -8.56 13.33
N ASN A 31 4.03 -8.48 12.04
CA ASN A 31 5.10 -9.26 11.42
C ASN A 31 6.41 -8.45 11.27
N GLY A 32 6.55 -7.33 11.97
CA GLY A 32 7.69 -6.42 11.90
C GLY A 32 7.58 -5.36 10.81
N ASP A 33 8.71 -4.72 10.51
CA ASP A 33 8.82 -3.67 9.50
C ASP A 33 8.64 -4.24 8.10
N ALA A 34 8.11 -3.42 7.19
CA ALA A 34 8.07 -3.73 5.79
C ALA A 34 9.48 -3.99 5.24
N THR A 35 9.67 -5.15 4.62
CA THR A 35 10.96 -5.53 4.05
C THR A 35 11.21 -4.78 2.73
N ILE A 36 12.46 -4.36 2.54
CA ILE A 36 12.90 -3.82 1.25
C ILE A 36 12.78 -4.90 0.17
N GLN A 37 12.09 -4.55 -0.91
CA GLN A 37 11.86 -5.40 -2.07
C GLN A 37 13.07 -5.31 -2.99
N SER A 38 14.03 -6.20 -2.80
CA SER A 38 15.20 -6.34 -3.66
C SER A 38 14.95 -7.40 -4.73
N HIS A 39 15.63 -7.32 -5.88
CA HIS A 39 15.53 -8.27 -6.99
C HIS A 39 14.20 -8.23 -7.76
N ASN A 40 13.61 -7.05 -7.87
CA ASN A 40 12.51 -6.82 -8.82
C ASN A 40 13.03 -7.06 -10.27
N PRO A 41 12.28 -7.75 -11.15
CA PRO A 41 12.75 -7.99 -12.50
C PRO A 41 12.90 -6.68 -13.29
N ALA A 42 14.06 -6.50 -13.92
CA ALA A 42 14.36 -5.30 -14.68
C ALA A 42 13.39 -5.09 -15.85
N GLY A 43 13.02 -3.84 -16.09
CA GLY A 43 12.16 -3.44 -17.22
C GLY A 43 10.67 -3.70 -17.03
N VAL A 44 10.24 -4.39 -15.97
CA VAL A 44 8.81 -4.61 -15.68
C VAL A 44 8.13 -3.28 -15.40
N ALA A 45 6.96 -3.08 -16.00
CA ALA A 45 6.13 -1.91 -15.77
C ALA A 45 4.65 -2.31 -15.70
N TYR A 46 3.90 -1.58 -14.89
CA TYR A 46 2.44 -1.64 -14.84
C TYR A 46 1.87 -0.24 -14.90
N ILE A 47 0.69 -0.08 -15.49
CA ILE A 47 -0.03 1.19 -15.51
C ILE A 47 -1.43 1.01 -14.90
N ALA A 48 -1.85 1.97 -14.10
CA ALA A 48 -3.23 2.11 -13.68
C ALA A 48 -3.80 3.42 -14.23
N SER A 49 -4.82 3.31 -15.09
CA SER A 49 -5.46 4.46 -15.73
C SER A 49 -6.79 4.77 -15.04
N LEU A 50 -6.87 5.95 -14.44
CA LEU A 50 -8.10 6.46 -13.84
C LEU A 50 -8.87 7.24 -14.91
N THR A 51 -10.14 6.86 -15.09
CA THR A 51 -11.05 7.51 -16.04
C THR A 51 -12.21 8.16 -15.29
N PRO A 52 -12.66 9.37 -15.69
CA PRO A 52 -13.84 9.99 -15.10
C PRO A 52 -15.07 9.08 -15.17
N THR A 53 -15.90 9.16 -14.15
CA THR A 53 -17.17 8.45 -14.04
C THR A 53 -18.28 9.43 -13.70
N SER A 54 -19.53 8.97 -13.64
CA SER A 54 -20.63 9.79 -13.13
C SER A 54 -20.47 10.22 -11.66
N LYS A 55 -19.54 9.61 -10.91
CA LYS A 55 -19.29 9.86 -9.48
C LYS A 55 -18.02 10.65 -9.21
N SER A 56 -17.14 10.81 -10.20
CA SER A 56 -15.81 11.39 -10.00
C SER A 56 -15.23 11.92 -11.30
N ASN A 57 -14.66 13.13 -11.24
CA ASN A 57 -13.97 13.75 -12.37
C ASN A 57 -12.48 13.39 -12.43
N ILE A 58 -12.00 12.57 -11.48
CA ILE A 58 -10.59 12.21 -11.41
C ILE A 58 -10.19 11.44 -12.66
N SER A 59 -9.12 11.90 -13.30
CA SER A 59 -8.52 11.26 -14.45
C SER A 59 -7.01 11.28 -14.35
N GLY A 60 -6.35 10.34 -15.03
CA GLY A 60 -4.90 10.32 -15.11
C GLY A 60 -4.31 8.93 -15.09
N ASN A 61 -3.01 8.86 -14.89
CA ASN A 61 -2.27 7.60 -14.90
C ASN A 61 -1.33 7.50 -13.70
N VAL A 62 -1.17 6.27 -13.23
CA VAL A 62 -0.13 5.86 -12.30
C VAL A 62 0.70 4.79 -12.98
N LEU A 63 1.90 5.16 -13.40
CA LEU A 63 2.87 4.24 -13.98
C LEU A 63 3.81 3.75 -12.89
N ALA A 64 3.97 2.44 -12.78
CA ALA A 64 4.75 1.77 -11.76
C ALA A 64 5.80 0.90 -12.44
N LEU A 65 7.06 1.33 -12.42
CA LEU A 65 8.17 0.60 -13.04
C LEU A 65 9.08 0.01 -11.98
N THR A 66 9.69 -1.14 -12.25
CA THR A 66 10.85 -1.58 -11.48
C THR A 66 11.90 -0.47 -11.44
N SER A 67 12.37 -0.13 -10.24
CA SER A 67 13.46 0.84 -10.07
C SER A 67 14.72 0.40 -10.82
N SER A 68 15.56 1.35 -11.25
CA SER A 68 16.77 1.06 -12.05
C SER A 68 17.80 0.21 -11.30
N ASP A 69 17.82 0.28 -9.97
CA ASP A 69 18.62 -0.56 -9.08
C ASP A 69 17.95 -1.89 -8.70
N MET A 70 16.78 -2.18 -9.28
CA MET A 70 15.93 -3.34 -8.98
C MET A 70 15.41 -3.37 -7.53
N VAL A 71 15.48 -2.25 -6.81
CA VAL A 71 14.99 -2.11 -5.43
C VAL A 71 13.71 -1.28 -5.43
N GLY A 72 12.60 -1.96 -5.16
CA GLY A 72 11.28 -1.35 -5.14
C GLY A 72 10.76 -0.90 -6.51
N VAL A 73 9.79 0.00 -6.46
CA VAL A 73 9.02 0.47 -7.61
C VAL A 73 9.13 1.99 -7.73
N ASN A 74 9.53 2.46 -8.91
CA ASN A 74 9.44 3.86 -9.30
C ASN A 74 8.02 4.17 -9.78
N PHE A 75 7.29 4.94 -8.97
CA PHE A 75 5.97 5.45 -9.30
C PHE A 75 6.08 6.80 -10.00
N GLN A 76 5.38 6.94 -11.11
CA GLN A 76 5.15 8.19 -11.82
C GLN A 76 3.63 8.43 -11.86
N ILE A 77 3.18 9.44 -11.12
CA ILE A 77 1.77 9.74 -10.93
C ILE A 77 1.46 11.06 -11.63
N ALA A 78 0.38 11.08 -12.41
CA ALA A 78 -0.18 12.30 -12.96
C ALA A 78 -1.71 12.21 -12.88
N LEU A 79 -2.32 13.03 -12.02
CA LEU A 79 -3.76 13.08 -11.78
C LEU A 79 -4.29 14.50 -12.02
N THR A 80 -5.51 14.57 -12.51
CA THR A 80 -6.31 15.80 -12.66
C THR A 80 -7.75 15.54 -12.21
N GLY A 81 -8.53 16.60 -12.02
CA GLY A 81 -9.94 16.48 -11.63
C GLY A 81 -10.14 16.00 -10.20
N LEU A 82 -9.11 16.15 -9.34
CA LEU A 82 -9.29 16.03 -7.90
C LEU A 82 -10.27 17.12 -7.44
N PRO A 83 -11.22 16.82 -6.52
CA PRO A 83 -12.15 17.81 -6.01
C PRO A 83 -11.43 19.02 -5.38
N SER A 84 -12.07 20.20 -5.40
CA SER A 84 -11.54 21.40 -4.74
C SER A 84 -11.57 21.32 -3.21
N GLU A 85 -12.37 20.42 -2.66
CA GLU A 85 -12.57 20.22 -1.22
C GLU A 85 -12.49 18.74 -0.83
N GLY A 86 -12.38 18.47 0.47
CA GLY A 86 -12.31 17.10 1.01
C GLY A 86 -10.91 16.47 0.99
N GLY A 87 -9.90 17.23 0.56
CA GLY A 87 -8.49 16.87 0.71
C GLY A 87 -7.91 17.19 2.11
N PRO A 88 -6.61 16.96 2.36
CA PRO A 88 -5.65 16.33 1.44
C PRO A 88 -6.08 14.92 1.04
N PHE A 89 -5.97 14.61 -0.24
CA PHE A 89 -6.41 13.33 -0.76
C PHE A 89 -5.42 12.23 -0.38
N LEU A 90 -5.93 11.02 -0.16
CA LEU A 90 -5.09 9.86 0.11
C LEU A 90 -5.05 8.99 -1.14
N TYR A 91 -3.98 8.24 -1.32
CA TYR A 91 -3.92 7.26 -2.38
C TYR A 91 -3.11 6.05 -1.93
N HIS A 92 -3.66 4.87 -2.17
CA HIS A 92 -3.13 3.63 -1.62
C HIS A 92 -3.22 2.49 -2.63
N LEU A 93 -2.32 1.51 -2.50
CA LEU A 93 -2.50 0.20 -3.10
C LEU A 93 -3.49 -0.61 -2.26
N HIS A 94 -4.49 -1.19 -2.91
CA HIS A 94 -5.51 -2.02 -2.28
C HIS A 94 -5.38 -3.49 -2.65
N ASP A 95 -5.86 -4.38 -1.78
CA ASP A 95 -5.57 -5.80 -1.88
C ASP A 95 -6.11 -6.47 -3.14
N TYR A 96 -7.31 -6.09 -3.57
CA TYR A 96 -8.01 -6.73 -4.67
C TYR A 96 -8.13 -5.82 -5.89
N PRO A 97 -8.24 -6.39 -7.11
CA PRO A 97 -8.57 -5.62 -8.29
C PRO A 97 -9.95 -4.97 -8.17
N VAL A 98 -10.12 -3.82 -8.83
CA VAL A 98 -11.41 -3.21 -9.10
C VAL A 98 -12.23 -4.19 -9.95
N PRO A 99 -13.44 -4.58 -9.50
CA PRO A 99 -14.35 -5.43 -10.27
C PRO A 99 -14.87 -4.72 -11.52
N ALA A 100 -15.51 -5.50 -12.41
CA ALA A 100 -16.03 -5.00 -13.69
C ALA A 100 -17.08 -3.88 -13.57
N ASP A 101 -17.78 -3.78 -12.44
CA ASP A 101 -18.75 -2.72 -12.16
C ASP A 101 -18.11 -1.42 -11.64
N GLY A 102 -16.79 -1.37 -11.50
CA GLY A 102 -16.04 -0.20 -11.04
C GLY A 102 -16.19 0.08 -9.54
N ASN A 103 -16.71 -0.87 -8.75
CA ASN A 103 -16.93 -0.65 -7.33
C ASN A 103 -15.61 -0.62 -6.53
N CYS A 104 -15.13 0.58 -6.22
CA CYS A 104 -13.90 0.77 -5.45
C CYS A 104 -13.94 0.15 -4.04
N THR A 105 -15.10 -0.09 -3.44
CA THR A 105 -15.18 -0.75 -2.12
C THR A 105 -14.76 -2.21 -2.18
N ALA A 106 -14.96 -2.87 -3.32
CA ALA A 106 -14.59 -4.28 -3.50
C ALA A 106 -13.07 -4.52 -3.58
N THR A 107 -12.26 -3.47 -3.69
CA THR A 107 -10.78 -3.59 -3.67
C THR A 107 -10.24 -3.99 -2.29
N GLY A 108 -11.09 -4.03 -1.25
CA GLY A 108 -10.71 -4.51 0.09
C GLY A 108 -9.84 -3.52 0.86
N ALA A 109 -9.01 -4.04 1.77
CA ALA A 109 -8.10 -3.25 2.60
C ALA A 109 -6.88 -2.76 1.81
N HIS A 110 -6.02 -1.98 2.45
CA HIS A 110 -4.71 -1.64 1.89
C HIS A 110 -3.82 -2.88 1.83
N VAL A 111 -2.90 -2.92 0.86
CA VAL A 111 -1.83 -3.92 0.86
C VAL A 111 -1.03 -3.78 2.15
N ASP A 112 -1.07 -4.80 3.02
CA ASP A 112 -0.44 -4.75 4.34
C ASP A 112 0.05 -6.14 4.80
N PRO A 113 1.05 -6.73 4.12
CA PRO A 113 1.55 -8.08 4.46
C PRO A 113 2.19 -8.16 5.85
N PHE A 114 2.51 -7.01 6.46
CA PHE A 114 3.12 -6.92 7.78
C PHE A 114 2.11 -6.70 8.91
N VAL A 115 0.82 -6.56 8.57
CA VAL A 115 -0.29 -6.37 9.51
C VAL A 115 0.01 -5.19 10.44
N ARG A 116 0.32 -4.05 9.82
CA ARG A 116 0.63 -2.80 10.48
C ARG A 116 -0.63 -2.06 10.90
N GLY A 117 -1.68 -2.11 10.07
CA GLY A 117 -2.91 -1.37 10.27
C GLY A 117 -2.75 0.13 9.98
N GLU A 118 -3.84 0.89 10.13
CA GLU A 118 -3.86 2.31 9.76
C GLU A 118 -3.42 3.27 10.88
N ALA A 119 -3.45 2.82 12.14
CA ALA A 119 -3.13 3.62 13.32
C ALA A 119 -1.87 3.08 14.02
N PRO A 120 -0.94 3.96 14.46
CA PRO A 120 -0.91 5.42 14.27
C PRO A 120 -0.80 5.80 12.78
N VAL A 121 -0.97 7.06 12.39
CA VAL A 121 -0.79 7.45 10.97
C VAL A 121 0.64 7.12 10.52
N CYS A 122 0.84 6.78 9.24
CA CYS A 122 2.18 6.56 8.69
C CYS A 122 3.10 7.78 8.93
N ASP A 123 4.28 7.51 9.47
CA ASP A 123 5.35 8.49 9.61
C ASP A 123 6.28 8.39 8.39
N PRO A 124 6.34 9.40 7.51
CA PRO A 124 7.21 9.39 6.35
C PRO A 124 8.70 9.40 6.71
N ALA A 125 9.09 9.78 7.95
CA ALA A 125 10.47 9.65 8.41
C ALA A 125 10.86 8.20 8.72
N SER A 126 9.87 7.33 8.93
CA SER A 126 10.03 5.91 9.28
C SER A 126 9.23 5.00 8.33
N PRO A 127 9.44 5.08 6.99
CA PRO A 127 8.51 4.50 6.02
C PRO A 127 8.45 2.96 6.02
N ALA A 128 9.46 2.29 6.58
CA ALA A 128 9.45 0.84 6.79
C ALA A 128 8.36 0.41 7.80
N THR A 129 7.93 1.32 8.67
CA THR A 129 6.89 1.07 9.68
C THR A 129 5.47 1.35 9.16
N CYS A 130 5.33 1.77 7.90
CA CYS A 130 4.03 2.03 7.29
C CYS A 130 3.50 0.79 6.58
N GLN A 131 2.21 0.79 6.25
CA GLN A 131 1.66 -0.26 5.40
C GLN A 131 2.36 -0.24 4.03
N VAL A 132 2.68 -1.44 3.52
CA VAL A 132 2.65 -1.79 2.09
C VAL A 132 2.23 -0.67 1.14
N GLY A 133 0.90 -0.60 1.04
CA GLY A 133 0.17 0.24 0.12
C GLY A 133 -0.05 1.68 0.57
N ASP A 134 0.45 2.15 1.72
CA ASP A 134 0.26 3.54 2.15
C ASP A 134 1.24 4.50 1.44
N LEU A 135 1.00 4.70 0.14
CA LEU A 135 1.85 5.54 -0.70
C LEU A 135 1.74 7.02 -0.31
N SER A 136 0.53 7.52 -0.07
CA SER A 136 0.33 8.94 0.29
C SER A 136 0.83 9.30 1.70
N GLY A 137 0.87 8.35 2.62
CA GLY A 137 1.52 8.48 3.92
C GLY A 137 3.04 8.61 3.78
N LYS A 138 3.65 7.78 2.94
CA LYS A 138 5.11 7.76 2.71
C LYS A 138 5.61 8.92 1.84
N HIS A 139 4.89 9.27 0.78
CA HIS A 139 5.39 10.11 -0.32
C HIS A 139 4.62 11.43 -0.51
N GLY A 140 3.70 11.75 0.40
CA GLY A 140 2.94 13.00 0.38
C GLY A 140 1.56 12.88 -0.27
N LYS A 141 0.69 13.84 0.04
CA LYS A 141 -0.74 13.84 -0.27
C LYS A 141 -1.08 14.94 -1.29
N PRO A 142 -1.94 14.70 -2.29
CA PRO A 142 -2.46 15.75 -3.15
C PRO A 142 -3.30 16.76 -2.36
N THR A 143 -3.09 18.05 -2.61
CA THR A 143 -3.88 19.14 -1.99
C THR A 143 -4.58 20.03 -3.00
N ASN A 144 -4.33 19.83 -4.29
CA ASN A 144 -4.86 20.65 -5.39
C ASN A 144 -5.64 19.78 -6.36
N GLU A 145 -6.35 20.41 -7.30
CA GLU A 145 -7.13 19.72 -8.35
C GLU A 145 -6.27 18.88 -9.31
N THR A 146 -4.96 19.12 -9.32
CA THR A 146 -3.97 18.35 -10.07
C THR A 146 -2.86 17.87 -9.14
N PHE A 147 -2.26 16.74 -9.49
CA PHE A 147 -1.17 16.15 -8.74
C PHE A 147 -0.19 15.44 -9.66
N SER A 148 1.09 15.73 -9.48
CA SER A 148 2.17 15.01 -10.15
C SER A 148 3.24 14.66 -9.14
N ALA A 149 3.73 13.42 -9.20
CA ALA A 149 4.80 12.95 -8.32
C ALA A 149 5.64 11.89 -9.02
N THR A 150 6.92 11.83 -8.66
CA THR A 150 7.82 10.75 -9.04
C THR A 150 8.69 10.38 -7.85
N TYR A 151 8.69 9.11 -7.48
CA TYR A 151 9.45 8.60 -6.34
C TYR A 151 9.63 7.09 -6.43
N VAL A 152 10.61 6.57 -5.69
CA VAL A 152 10.80 5.12 -5.51
C VAL A 152 10.23 4.70 -4.17
N ASP A 153 9.30 3.74 -4.19
CA ASP A 153 8.87 3.03 -3.00
C ASP A 153 9.63 1.71 -2.88
N LYS A 154 10.48 1.61 -1.86
CA LYS A 154 11.36 0.45 -1.63
C LYS A 154 10.63 -0.80 -1.15
N TYR A 155 9.37 -0.70 -0.76
CA TYR A 155 8.63 -1.76 -0.06
C TYR A 155 7.58 -2.43 -0.95
N VAL A 156 7.24 -1.82 -2.08
CA VAL A 156 6.36 -2.39 -3.11
C VAL A 156 7.16 -3.31 -4.04
N SER A 157 6.55 -4.41 -4.47
CA SER A 157 7.16 -5.40 -5.35
C SER A 157 6.48 -5.48 -6.71
N THR A 158 7.27 -5.84 -7.72
CA THR A 158 6.82 -6.26 -9.07
C THR A 158 6.92 -7.77 -9.26
N VAL A 159 7.32 -8.54 -8.23
CA VAL A 159 7.46 -9.98 -8.29
C VAL A 159 6.11 -10.67 -8.02
N PRO A 160 5.51 -11.39 -8.97
CA PRO A 160 4.26 -12.10 -8.74
C PRO A 160 4.40 -13.12 -7.59
N GLY A 161 3.39 -13.16 -6.72
CA GLY A 161 3.37 -14.05 -5.55
C GLY A 161 3.97 -13.44 -4.29
N ASP A 162 4.69 -12.32 -4.38
CA ASP A 162 5.10 -11.54 -3.21
C ASP A 162 3.88 -10.89 -2.53
N GLY A 163 3.86 -10.82 -1.20
CA GLY A 163 2.79 -10.15 -0.46
C GLY A 163 2.66 -8.65 -0.80
N SER A 164 3.79 -8.02 -1.11
CA SER A 164 3.92 -6.63 -1.54
C SER A 164 3.76 -6.45 -3.06
N PHE A 165 3.44 -7.51 -3.81
CA PHE A 165 3.23 -7.43 -5.26
C PHE A 165 2.03 -6.55 -5.60
N MET A 166 2.23 -5.54 -6.45
CA MET A 166 1.17 -4.61 -6.86
C MET A 166 0.51 -4.94 -8.21
N GLY A 167 1.15 -5.76 -9.05
CA GLY A 167 0.76 -5.90 -10.47
C GLY A 167 -0.58 -6.58 -10.73
N ASN A 168 -1.17 -7.27 -9.75
CA ASN A 168 -2.52 -7.85 -9.82
C ASN A 168 -3.54 -7.11 -8.92
N ARG A 169 -3.20 -5.89 -8.50
CA ARG A 169 -3.93 -5.12 -7.52
C ARG A 169 -4.45 -3.81 -8.10
N SER A 170 -5.04 -2.99 -7.23
CA SER A 170 -5.59 -1.70 -7.61
C SER A 170 -4.95 -0.56 -6.82
N ILE A 171 -5.04 0.64 -7.39
CA ILE A 171 -4.84 1.90 -6.67
C ILE A 171 -6.21 2.54 -6.42
N VAL A 172 -6.38 3.12 -5.24
CA VAL A 172 -7.59 3.85 -4.84
C VAL A 172 -7.20 5.24 -4.36
N ILE A 173 -7.95 6.24 -4.80
CA ILE A 173 -7.88 7.62 -4.32
C ILE A 173 -9.02 7.83 -3.32
N HIS A 174 -8.72 8.51 -2.22
CA HIS A 174 -9.69 8.81 -1.16
C HIS A 174 -9.73 10.29 -0.84
N PHE A 175 -10.89 10.74 -0.35
CA PHE A 175 -10.96 11.93 0.49
C PHE A 175 -10.15 11.76 1.79
N ALA A 176 -9.85 12.85 2.48
CA ALA A 176 -9.19 12.84 3.79
C ALA A 176 -9.97 12.04 4.84
N ASN A 177 -11.30 11.95 4.70
CA ASN A 177 -12.16 11.11 5.54
C ASN A 177 -12.18 9.62 5.15
N LYS A 178 -11.27 9.18 4.28
CA LYS A 178 -11.09 7.81 3.77
C LYS A 178 -12.18 7.29 2.81
N THR A 179 -13.16 8.12 2.44
CA THR A 179 -14.13 7.76 1.40
C THR A 179 -13.42 7.57 0.06
N ARG A 180 -13.66 6.43 -0.61
CA ARG A 180 -13.07 6.08 -1.91
C ARG A 180 -13.74 6.87 -3.03
N ILE A 181 -12.97 7.59 -3.83
CA ILE A 181 -13.48 8.51 -4.86
C ILE A 181 -13.04 8.17 -6.28
N ALA A 182 -11.98 7.40 -6.44
CA ALA A 182 -11.59 6.83 -7.73
C ALA A 182 -10.72 5.59 -7.50
N CYS A 183 -10.70 4.67 -8.46
CA CYS A 183 -9.85 3.51 -8.40
C CYS A 183 -9.54 2.98 -9.81
N ALA A 184 -8.42 2.27 -9.94
CA ALA A 184 -8.02 1.62 -11.19
C ALA A 184 -7.17 0.38 -10.90
N ASN A 185 -7.22 -0.60 -11.81
CA ASN A 185 -6.36 -1.77 -11.79
C ASN A 185 -4.99 -1.46 -12.38
N PHE A 186 -3.95 -2.05 -11.82
CA PHE A 186 -2.67 -2.16 -12.51
C PHE A 186 -2.78 -3.22 -13.60
N VAL A 187 -2.33 -2.86 -14.80
CA VAL A 187 -2.21 -3.77 -15.95
C VAL A 187 -0.77 -3.75 -16.45
N ASP A 188 -0.28 -4.89 -16.91
CA ASP A 188 1.10 -5.01 -17.41
C ASP A 188 1.31 -4.03 -18.58
N TYR A 189 2.40 -3.28 -18.49
CA TYR A 189 2.80 -2.22 -19.41
C TYR A 189 4.29 -2.34 -19.79
N THR A 190 4.91 -3.49 -19.52
CA THR A 190 6.36 -3.73 -19.73
C THR A 190 6.82 -3.40 -21.15
N ASN A 191 5.97 -3.65 -22.15
CA ASN A 191 6.27 -3.39 -23.56
C ASN A 191 5.66 -2.08 -24.07
N GLY A 192 5.32 -1.13 -23.20
CA GLY A 192 4.67 0.14 -23.57
C GLY A 192 3.24 -0.01 -24.09
N THR A 193 2.67 -1.21 -23.96
CA THR A 193 1.29 -1.54 -24.36
C THR A 193 0.60 -2.15 -23.16
N ALA A 194 -0.60 -1.64 -22.83
CA ALA A 194 -1.40 -2.15 -21.73
C ALA A 194 -1.93 -3.54 -22.11
N SER A 195 -1.37 -4.59 -21.51
CA SER A 195 -1.86 -5.95 -21.66
C SER A 195 -3.06 -6.13 -20.72
N VAL A 196 -4.26 -6.18 -21.30
CA VAL A 196 -5.45 -6.52 -20.54
C VAL A 196 -5.34 -8.00 -20.19
N ASN A 197 -5.07 -8.30 -18.92
CA ASN A 197 -5.09 -9.67 -18.42
C ASN A 197 -6.56 -10.11 -18.29
N THR A 198 -7.20 -10.35 -19.43
CA THR A 198 -8.50 -11.00 -19.47
C THR A 198 -8.26 -12.45 -19.05
N SER A 199 -8.63 -12.79 -17.83
CA SER A 199 -8.80 -14.18 -17.40
C SER A 199 -9.86 -14.85 -18.28
N SER A 200 -9.44 -15.25 -19.48
CA SER A 200 -10.23 -16.05 -20.39
C SER A 200 -10.22 -17.47 -19.81
N SER A 201 -11.29 -17.80 -19.09
CA SER A 201 -11.70 -19.19 -18.95
C SER A 201 -11.78 -19.76 -20.36
N ALA A 202 -10.87 -20.66 -20.69
CA ALA A 202 -10.83 -21.34 -21.96
C ALA A 202 -12.14 -22.13 -22.13
N ASN A 203 -13.08 -21.56 -22.88
CA ASN A 203 -14.15 -22.33 -23.49
C ASN A 203 -13.82 -22.42 -24.98
N GLY A 204 -13.43 -23.61 -25.41
CA GLY A 204 -12.99 -23.87 -26.78
C GLY A 204 -14.13 -23.63 -27.76
N SER A 205 -13.83 -22.93 -28.84
CA SER A 205 -14.43 -23.11 -30.16
C SER A 205 -13.54 -22.41 -31.17
N SER A 206 -12.69 -23.21 -31.82
CA SER A 206 -11.88 -22.83 -32.96
C SER A 206 -12.77 -22.50 -34.15
N SER A 207 -12.76 -21.23 -34.57
CA SER A 207 -13.29 -20.80 -35.86
C SER A 207 -12.17 -20.07 -36.61
N ALA A 208 -11.58 -20.79 -37.56
CA ALA A 208 -10.53 -20.30 -38.44
C ALA A 208 -11.13 -19.46 -39.59
N THR A 209 -10.59 -18.27 -39.80
CA THR A 209 -10.65 -17.48 -41.04
C THR A 209 -9.54 -16.43 -40.89
N GLY A 210 -8.52 -16.25 -41.72
CA GLY A 210 -8.22 -16.67 -43.07
C GLY A 210 -7.64 -15.46 -43.81
N SER A 211 -6.34 -15.53 -44.18
CA SER A 211 -5.62 -14.64 -45.13
C SER A 211 -5.20 -13.25 -44.60
N SER A 212 -4.01 -12.68 -44.88
CA SER A 212 -3.10 -12.85 -46.01
C SER A 212 -1.65 -12.45 -45.69
N THR A 213 -0.71 -13.22 -46.24
CA THR A 213 0.54 -12.81 -46.92
C THR A 213 1.51 -11.83 -46.27
N ARG A 214 2.72 -12.31 -45.98
CA ARG A 214 3.97 -11.71 -46.48
C ARG A 214 5.12 -12.72 -46.43
N SER A 215 5.73 -12.93 -47.60
CA SER A 215 6.83 -13.84 -47.87
C SER A 215 8.18 -13.17 -47.61
N SER A 216 9.11 -13.89 -46.99
CA SER A 216 10.55 -13.73 -47.25
C SER A 216 11.32 -15.02 -46.90
N ALA A 217 11.87 -15.63 -47.95
CA ALA A 217 13.06 -16.49 -48.09
C ALA A 217 13.68 -17.10 -46.81
N SER A 218 13.67 -18.43 -46.66
CA SER A 218 14.64 -19.41 -47.22
C SER A 218 15.93 -19.53 -46.43
N GLN A 219 16.03 -20.59 -45.62
CA GLN A 219 17.25 -21.40 -45.54
C GLN A 219 16.92 -22.86 -45.20
N THR A 220 17.43 -23.72 -46.07
CA THR A 220 17.38 -25.19 -46.10
C THR A 220 18.19 -25.83 -44.98
N GLY A 221 17.63 -26.88 -44.37
CA GLY A 221 18.36 -27.82 -43.50
C GLY A 221 17.49 -29.03 -43.15
N SER A 222 17.90 -30.20 -43.64
CA SER A 222 17.11 -31.44 -43.73
C SER A 222 16.92 -32.22 -42.42
N ALA A 223 15.72 -32.81 -42.31
CA ALA A 223 15.34 -34.09 -41.70
C ALA A 223 16.11 -34.66 -40.48
N THR A 224 15.37 -34.93 -39.40
CA THR A 224 15.17 -36.31 -38.92
C THR A 224 14.01 -36.41 -37.93
N SER A 225 13.12 -37.35 -38.22
CA SER A 225 12.03 -37.82 -37.39
C SER A 225 12.53 -38.84 -36.37
N SER A 226 12.17 -38.68 -35.10
CA SER A 226 12.15 -39.79 -34.14
C SER A 226 11.11 -39.53 -33.05
N SER A 227 10.06 -40.32 -33.15
CA SER A 227 9.01 -40.56 -32.16
C SER A 227 9.57 -41.33 -30.95
N ALA A 228 9.19 -40.93 -29.74
CA ALA A 228 9.05 -41.76 -28.53
C ALA A 228 8.43 -40.83 -27.46
N SER A 229 7.17 -40.94 -27.05
CA SER A 229 6.46 -42.03 -26.34
C SER A 229 7.15 -42.49 -25.06
N GLY A 230 6.50 -42.20 -23.93
CA GLY A 230 6.84 -42.58 -22.55
C GLY A 230 6.31 -41.51 -21.59
N SER A 231 5.01 -41.43 -21.28
CA SER A 231 4.25 -42.35 -20.40
C SER A 231 5.06 -42.80 -19.18
N ARG A 232 4.86 -42.14 -18.03
CA ARG A 232 4.72 -42.71 -16.67
C ARG A 232 4.06 -41.68 -15.75
N THR A 233 2.77 -41.85 -15.48
CA THR A 233 2.18 -42.35 -14.21
C THR A 233 2.04 -41.29 -13.12
N SER A 234 0.79 -40.85 -12.98
CA SER A 234 0.20 -40.19 -11.82
C SER A 234 0.42 -41.00 -10.53
N GLY A 235 0.88 -40.33 -9.48
CA GLY A 235 0.81 -40.80 -8.10
C GLY A 235 -0.10 -39.86 -7.31
N SER A 236 -1.34 -40.27 -7.10
CA SER A 236 -2.27 -39.64 -6.17
C SER A 236 -1.92 -40.09 -4.74
N ALA A 237 -1.82 -39.15 -3.81
CA ALA A 237 -1.90 -39.43 -2.38
C ALA A 237 -2.73 -38.33 -1.71
N SER A 238 -3.88 -38.75 -1.20
CA SER A 238 -4.86 -37.99 -0.43
C SER A 238 -4.65 -38.27 1.05
N SER A 239 -4.65 -37.24 1.89
CA SER A 239 -4.90 -37.33 3.34
C SER A 239 -4.91 -35.90 3.90
N SER A 240 -6.06 -35.29 4.17
CA SER A 240 -6.95 -35.45 5.33
C SER A 240 -6.68 -34.39 6.41
N SER A 241 -7.62 -33.43 6.46
CA SER A 241 -8.22 -32.78 7.63
C SER A 241 -7.51 -32.84 8.98
N GLY A 242 -7.24 -31.65 9.54
CA GLY A 242 -6.91 -31.45 10.95
C GLY A 242 -7.16 -30.00 11.36
N ALA A 243 -8.41 -29.68 11.69
CA ALA A 243 -8.77 -28.42 12.34
C ALA A 243 -8.34 -28.49 13.82
N ALA A 244 -7.58 -27.51 14.28
CA ALA A 244 -7.31 -27.28 15.70
C ALA A 244 -7.75 -25.87 16.07
N VAL A 245 -8.82 -25.82 16.86
CA VAL A 245 -9.32 -24.66 17.58
C VAL A 245 -8.51 -24.56 18.88
N SER A 246 -7.96 -23.39 19.21
CA SER A 246 -7.51 -23.10 20.57
C SER A 246 -8.01 -21.73 21.02
N THR A 247 -8.91 -21.80 21.99
CA THR A 247 -9.46 -20.75 22.84
C THR A 247 -8.39 -19.95 23.58
N GLY A 248 -8.72 -18.69 23.87
CA GLY A 248 -7.80 -17.70 24.40
C GLY A 248 -7.40 -17.85 25.88
N ALA A 249 -6.51 -16.95 26.29
CA ALA A 249 -6.30 -16.57 27.67
C ALA A 249 -5.85 -15.10 27.71
N ALA A 250 -6.63 -14.28 28.42
CA ALA A 250 -6.21 -12.97 28.88
C ALA A 250 -5.25 -13.15 30.07
N SER A 251 -4.23 -12.30 30.18
CA SER A 251 -3.44 -12.17 31.41
C SER A 251 -3.06 -10.71 31.59
N GLN A 252 -3.71 -10.09 32.56
CA GLN A 252 -3.26 -8.88 33.25
C GLN A 252 -2.02 -9.23 34.07
N MET A 253 -1.01 -8.35 34.11
CA MET A 253 -0.07 -8.13 35.22
C MET A 253 0.50 -6.70 35.07
N LEU A 254 0.09 -5.79 35.95
CA LEU A 254 0.77 -5.34 37.17
C LEU A 254 1.76 -4.21 36.91
N ALA A 255 1.43 -3.07 37.51
CA ALA A 255 2.18 -1.84 37.57
C ALA A 255 3.52 -2.03 38.29
N ASP A 256 4.54 -1.31 37.83
CA ASP A 256 5.64 -0.91 38.71
C ASP A 256 5.98 0.56 38.47
N SER A 257 5.86 1.33 39.55
CA SER A 257 5.97 2.79 39.56
C SER A 257 7.38 3.16 40.02
N ALA A 258 8.27 3.48 39.09
CA ALA A 258 9.59 4.01 39.43
C ALA A 258 9.58 5.54 39.54
N LEU A 259 9.76 5.99 40.78
CA LEU A 259 9.96 7.35 41.26
C LEU A 259 11.22 7.98 40.61
N VAL A 260 11.08 9.08 39.84
CA VAL A 260 12.22 9.93 39.43
C VAL A 260 12.02 11.33 39.96
N ALA A 261 12.98 11.75 40.80
CA ALA A 261 13.01 13.01 41.53
C ALA A 261 13.26 14.21 40.61
N LEU A 262 12.50 15.27 40.86
CA LEU A 262 12.68 16.63 40.36
C LEU A 262 13.96 17.26 40.93
N VAL A 263 14.84 17.78 40.06
CA VAL A 263 15.77 18.85 40.42
C VAL A 263 15.58 19.98 39.40
N GLY A 264 14.76 20.96 39.77
CA GLY A 264 14.61 22.21 39.04
C GLY A 264 15.72 23.18 39.42
N GLY A 265 16.51 23.61 38.43
CA GLY A 265 17.43 24.72 38.55
C GLY A 265 16.85 25.98 37.89
N LEU A 266 16.31 26.89 38.71
CA LEU A 266 16.04 28.27 38.31
C LEU A 266 17.37 29.05 38.37
N ALA A 267 17.82 29.60 37.25
CA ALA A 267 18.85 30.63 37.23
C ALA A 267 18.27 31.89 36.60
N MET A 268 17.74 32.77 37.45
CA MET A 268 17.62 34.20 37.16
C MET A 268 18.86 34.88 37.73
N PHE A 269 19.65 35.54 36.89
CA PHE A 269 20.52 36.61 37.33
C PHE A 269 20.16 37.86 36.53
N ALA A 270 19.57 38.82 37.24
CA ALA A 270 19.50 40.21 36.87
C ALA A 270 20.38 40.95 37.89
N ILE A 271 21.54 41.44 37.44
CA ILE A 271 22.15 42.74 37.78
C ILE A 271 22.94 43.16 36.53
#